data_AF-A0A9D0H070-F1
#
_entry.id   AF-A0A9D0H070-F1
#
_cell.length_a   1.000
_cell.length_b   1.000
_cell.length_c   1.000
_cell.angle_alpha   90.00
_cell.angle_beta   90.00
_cell.angle_gamma   90.00
#
_symmetry.space_group_name_H-M   'P 1'
#
loop_
_entity.id
_entity.type
_entity.pdbx_description
1 polymer ?
#
loop_
_entity_poly.entity_id
_entity_poly.type
_entity_poly.pdbx_seq_one_letter_code
_entity_poly.pdbx_strand_id
1 'polypeptide(L)'
;MFEQQANNIENMLNQFKKNLRYNLNQAYYHIPLQQVILILEEDLAILKELKPEDLNYLSWYSTNSFNNNIAYLKQDVGLINTIISGLLNDISTNLSHMINQPVNNSYAVAFTQSVLRLHTIIKDFRFDLDVKRLAGIRAKLNDAESFLDKAREVFNEIDSKRHELEDALFQLETFKNQLLSLQELYEQISDLSEELSRLRNTKENIDHEYQDFLTKKDEIDEVYSKTQQILQTVENLKEDFNKKIGEYEAFINQYKEEKLKVLQDFDSEIQKRYKELDKYREKQQETLEDLIKRAKETFEWTRASGMREVFVERIRGLRWEVWFYFGAFLMSAILTLFVSFSAIFYPKAFFQLINAIPVINLDITIQSTINNNGWLLLFVRAGIIIPLIFFTYLLWSSFSKTRMLMEEYRNKEILAQNLIFGSSMLSKDLGLKSDRVENEFVKPTVEKLLEDPIEKVFGKGKGTKSEDTILKKPLEEFNEIKTSIKGVLGGKSDEQS
;
A
#
# COMPACT_ATOMS: atom_id res chain seq x y z
N MET A 1 -112.66 -93.72 33.90
CA MET A 1 -113.38 -94.32 35.04
C MET A 1 -114.60 -95.10 34.57
N PHE A 2 -115.53 -94.50 33.82
CA PHE A 2 -116.73 -95.19 33.32
C PHE A 2 -116.52 -96.11 32.13
N GLU A 3 -115.40 -95.97 31.41
CA GLU A 3 -115.11 -96.72 30.17
C GLU A 3 -115.28 -98.23 30.32
N GLN A 4 -114.78 -98.83 31.41
CA GLN A 4 -114.91 -100.26 31.65
C GLN A 4 -116.37 -100.68 31.93
N GLN A 5 -117.13 -99.88 32.70
CA GLN A 5 -118.55 -100.13 32.97
C GLN A 5 -119.39 -99.95 31.70
N ALA A 6 -119.09 -98.92 30.90
CA ALA A 6 -119.77 -98.62 29.65
C ALA A 6 -119.57 -99.72 28.60
N ASN A 7 -118.33 -100.19 28.44
CA ASN A 7 -118.03 -101.32 27.55
C ASN A 7 -118.74 -102.61 28.00
N ASN A 8 -118.87 -102.84 29.31
CA ASN A 8 -119.60 -104.00 29.83
C ASN A 8 -121.10 -103.93 29.49
N ILE A 9 -121.75 -102.79 29.72
CA ILE A 9 -123.17 -102.60 29.41
C ILE A 9 -123.42 -102.69 27.90
N GLU A 10 -122.55 -102.11 27.07
CA GLU A 10 -122.66 -102.21 25.61
C GLU A 10 -122.58 -103.67 25.12
N ASN A 11 -121.67 -104.47 25.68
CA ASN A 11 -121.59 -105.90 25.38
C ASN A 11 -122.87 -106.64 25.78
N MET A 12 -123.44 -106.32 26.94
CA MET A 12 -124.72 -106.88 27.41
C MET A 12 -125.89 -106.41 26.53
N LEU A 13 -125.88 -105.18 26.06
CA LEU A 13 -126.90 -104.63 25.17
C LEU A 13 -126.88 -105.36 23.81
N ASN A 14 -125.69 -105.63 23.28
CA ASN A 14 -125.50 -106.43 22.09
C ASN A 14 -125.99 -107.87 22.28
N GLN A 15 -125.78 -108.46 23.46
CA GLN A 15 -126.29 -109.79 23.80
C GLN A 15 -127.83 -109.79 23.93
N PHE A 16 -128.41 -108.75 24.55
CA PHE A 16 -129.85 -108.54 24.64
C PHE A 16 -130.50 -108.40 23.27
N LYS A 17 -129.92 -107.59 22.37
CA LYS A 17 -130.38 -107.41 20.98
C LYS A 17 -130.34 -108.72 20.17
N LYS A 18 -129.42 -109.64 20.45
CA LYS A 18 -129.35 -110.96 19.79
C LYS A 18 -130.37 -111.96 20.32
N ASN A 19 -130.72 -111.89 21.61
CA ASN A 19 -131.62 -112.83 22.29
C ASN A 19 -132.96 -112.16 22.67
N LEU A 20 -133.63 -111.55 21.69
CA LEU A 20 -134.84 -110.76 21.92
C LEU A 20 -136.01 -111.61 22.43
N ARG A 21 -136.33 -111.45 23.73
CA ARG A 21 -137.50 -112.04 24.38
C ARG A 21 -138.59 -111.01 24.75
N TYR A 22 -138.28 -109.72 24.63
CA TYR A 22 -139.18 -108.60 24.96
C TYR A 22 -139.68 -107.91 23.70
N ASN A 23 -140.91 -107.36 23.74
CA ASN A 23 -141.44 -106.54 22.65
C ASN A 23 -140.80 -105.14 22.69
N LEU A 24 -139.95 -104.84 21.70
CA LEU A 24 -139.23 -103.56 21.60
C LEU A 24 -140.14 -102.34 21.41
N ASN A 25 -141.35 -102.55 20.89
CA ASN A 25 -142.35 -101.50 20.68
C ASN A 25 -143.24 -101.30 21.92
N GLN A 26 -143.08 -102.12 22.96
CA GLN A 26 -143.80 -101.92 24.21
C GLN A 26 -143.24 -100.69 24.94
N ALA A 27 -144.15 -99.77 25.26
CA ALA A 27 -143.81 -98.56 25.98
C ALA A 27 -143.69 -98.87 27.48
N TYR A 28 -142.55 -98.48 28.05
CA TYR A 28 -142.32 -98.42 29.49
C TYR A 28 -142.03 -96.95 29.83
N TYR A 29 -142.78 -96.35 30.76
CA TYR A 29 -142.75 -94.90 31.00
C TYR A 29 -142.97 -94.05 29.73
N HIS A 30 -143.96 -94.42 28.90
CA HIS A 30 -144.31 -93.75 27.65
C HIS A 30 -143.23 -93.74 26.54
N ILE A 31 -142.09 -94.42 26.75
CA ILE A 31 -141.01 -94.53 25.78
C ILE A 31 -140.89 -96.00 25.35
N PRO A 32 -140.92 -96.31 24.04
CA PRO A 32 -140.63 -97.65 23.55
C PRO A 32 -139.25 -98.12 24.01
N LEU A 33 -139.14 -99.39 24.41
CA LEU A 33 -137.87 -99.96 24.86
C LEU A 33 -136.74 -99.76 23.83
N GLN A 34 -137.07 -99.74 22.53
CA GLN A 34 -136.11 -99.43 21.46
C GLN A 34 -135.50 -98.02 21.59
N GLN A 35 -136.30 -97.01 21.93
CA GLN A 35 -135.81 -95.63 22.09
C GLN A 35 -134.95 -95.49 23.35
N VAL A 36 -135.31 -96.19 24.43
CA VAL A 36 -134.49 -96.27 25.64
C VAL A 36 -133.11 -96.85 25.33
N ILE A 37 -133.06 -97.90 24.50
CA ILE A 37 -131.80 -98.51 24.08
C ILE A 37 -130.93 -97.53 23.30
N LEU A 38 -131.50 -96.74 22.38
CA LEU A 38 -130.76 -95.73 21.62
C LEU A 38 -130.22 -94.61 22.52
N ILE A 39 -131.03 -94.15 23.48
CA ILE A 39 -130.62 -93.17 24.49
C ILE A 39 -129.41 -93.69 25.27
N LEU A 40 -129.47 -94.96 25.72
CA LEU A 40 -128.36 -95.58 26.42
C LEU A 40 -127.10 -95.67 25.55
N GLU A 41 -127.22 -96.01 24.28
CA GLU A 41 -126.06 -96.06 23.37
C GLU A 41 -125.38 -94.70 23.20
N GLU A 42 -126.16 -93.62 23.08
CA GLU A 42 -125.65 -92.24 23.03
C GLU A 42 -124.93 -91.86 24.34
N ASP A 43 -125.57 -92.15 25.47
CA ASP A 43 -125.03 -91.88 26.81
C ASP A 43 -123.71 -92.62 27.06
N LEU A 44 -123.63 -93.89 26.66
CA LEU A 44 -122.42 -94.69 26.79
C LEU A 44 -121.28 -94.16 25.92
N ALA A 45 -121.57 -93.66 24.71
CA ALA A 45 -120.56 -93.03 23.85
C ALA A 45 -119.98 -91.77 24.50
N ILE A 46 -120.84 -90.90 25.04
CA ILE A 46 -120.41 -89.67 25.73
C ILE A 46 -119.53 -90.01 26.93
N LEU A 47 -119.93 -90.98 27.76
CA LEU A 47 -119.16 -91.38 28.94
C LEU A 47 -117.76 -91.94 28.62
N LYS A 48 -117.56 -92.51 27.43
CA LYS A 48 -116.26 -93.01 26.97
C LYS A 48 -115.32 -91.90 26.49
N GLU A 49 -115.87 -90.82 25.95
CA GLU A 49 -115.07 -89.69 25.42
C GLU A 49 -114.59 -88.70 26.49
N LEU A 50 -115.03 -88.86 27.75
CA LEU A 50 -114.65 -87.98 28.85
C LEU A 50 -113.15 -88.13 29.21
N LYS A 51 -112.41 -87.01 29.12
CA LYS A 51 -111.00 -86.97 29.55
C LYS A 51 -110.89 -86.90 31.07
N PRO A 52 -109.75 -87.30 31.66
CA PRO A 52 -109.52 -87.18 33.11
C PRO A 52 -109.72 -85.76 33.66
N GLU A 53 -109.39 -84.74 32.86
CA GLU A 53 -109.60 -83.33 33.18
C GLU A 53 -111.08 -82.95 33.23
N ASP A 54 -111.93 -83.59 32.42
CA ASP A 54 -113.38 -83.39 32.39
C ASP A 54 -114.05 -83.99 33.64
N LEU A 55 -113.47 -85.07 34.19
CA LEU A 55 -113.94 -85.71 35.42
C LEU A 55 -113.75 -84.81 36.66
N ASN A 56 -112.76 -83.92 36.67
CA ASN A 56 -112.59 -82.95 37.75
C ASN A 56 -113.76 -81.95 37.80
N TYR A 57 -114.40 -81.66 36.65
CA TYR A 57 -115.58 -80.81 36.59
C TYR A 57 -116.87 -81.50 37.08
N LEU A 58 -116.94 -82.83 37.05
CA LEU A 58 -118.05 -83.62 37.64
C LEU A 58 -118.10 -83.47 39.17
N SER A 59 -116.94 -83.31 39.82
CA SER A 59 -116.88 -83.09 41.28
C SER A 59 -117.54 -81.77 41.68
N TRP A 60 -117.29 -80.69 40.93
CA TRP A 60 -117.87 -79.36 41.18
C TRP A 60 -119.39 -79.35 40.97
N TYR A 61 -119.86 -80.10 39.98
CA TYR A 61 -121.28 -80.23 39.63
C TYR A 61 -122.08 -80.94 40.75
N SER A 62 -121.45 -81.85 41.52
CA SER A 62 -122.09 -82.50 42.67
C SER A 62 -122.36 -81.55 43.86
N THR A 63 -121.63 -80.44 43.94
CA THR A 63 -121.66 -79.53 45.10
C THR A 63 -122.57 -78.31 44.92
N ASN A 64 -122.89 -77.86 43.70
CA ASN A 64 -123.46 -76.52 43.48
C ASN A 64 -124.75 -76.41 42.64
N SER A 65 -125.25 -77.45 41.95
CA SER A 65 -126.37 -77.30 40.99
C SER A 65 -127.65 -78.12 41.25
N PHE A 66 -127.73 -78.98 42.27
CA PHE A 66 -128.93 -79.80 42.51
C PHE A 66 -129.92 -79.24 43.54
N ASN A 67 -129.86 -77.95 43.89
CA ASN A 67 -130.69 -77.41 44.96
C ASN A 67 -132.06 -76.85 44.52
N ASN A 68 -132.32 -76.63 43.24
CA ASN A 68 -133.60 -76.05 42.80
C ASN A 68 -134.17 -76.76 41.56
N ASN A 69 -135.31 -77.44 41.75
CA ASN A 69 -136.30 -77.88 40.73
C ASN A 69 -136.29 -79.31 40.15
N ILE A 70 -135.48 -80.26 40.61
CA ILE A 70 -135.64 -81.67 40.21
C ILE A 70 -135.98 -82.56 41.42
N ALA A 71 -137.28 -82.78 41.65
CA ALA A 71 -137.81 -83.44 42.84
C ALA A 71 -137.40 -84.93 43.02
N TYR A 72 -136.92 -85.60 41.96
CA TYR A 72 -136.56 -87.03 42.01
C TYR A 72 -135.07 -87.32 42.29
N LEU A 73 -134.20 -86.30 42.39
CA LEU A 73 -132.78 -86.45 42.74
C LEU A 73 -132.45 -85.94 44.16
N LYS A 74 -133.44 -85.52 44.94
CA LYS A 74 -133.28 -85.06 46.33
C LYS A 74 -132.86 -86.16 47.33
N GLN A 75 -132.82 -87.43 46.93
CA GLN A 75 -132.61 -88.56 47.85
C GLN A 75 -131.17 -89.10 47.90
N ASP A 76 -130.26 -88.72 47.00
CA ASP A 76 -128.88 -89.22 47.00
C ASP A 76 -127.84 -88.09 47.00
N VAL A 77 -127.28 -87.77 48.16
CA VAL A 77 -126.14 -86.85 48.31
C VAL A 77 -124.85 -87.63 48.04
N GLY A 78 -124.62 -87.99 46.77
CA GLY A 78 -123.42 -88.67 46.30
C GLY A 78 -122.64 -87.85 45.28
N LEU A 79 -121.32 -88.02 45.21
CA LEU A 79 -120.51 -87.51 44.09
C LEU A 79 -121.15 -88.01 42.78
N ILE A 80 -121.30 -87.15 41.76
CA ILE A 80 -121.96 -87.52 40.49
C ILE A 80 -121.31 -88.75 39.86
N ASN A 81 -120.00 -88.93 40.02
CA ASN A 81 -119.34 -90.14 39.56
C ASN A 81 -119.87 -91.43 40.22
N THR A 82 -120.23 -91.33 41.50
CA THR A 82 -120.86 -92.43 42.25
C THR A 82 -122.30 -92.65 41.78
N ILE A 83 -123.05 -91.58 41.50
CA ILE A 83 -124.42 -91.65 40.96
C ILE A 83 -124.41 -92.30 39.56
N ILE A 84 -123.53 -91.87 38.66
CA ILE A 84 -123.38 -92.45 37.33
C ILE A 84 -122.95 -93.92 37.42
N SER A 85 -121.94 -94.25 38.23
CA SER A 85 -121.54 -95.66 38.42
C SER A 85 -122.65 -96.52 39.03
N GLY A 86 -123.46 -95.96 39.93
CA GLY A 86 -124.64 -96.62 40.50
C GLY A 86 -125.68 -96.91 39.44
N LEU A 87 -126.05 -95.90 38.64
CA LEU A 87 -126.99 -96.06 37.53
C LEU A 87 -126.49 -97.05 36.47
N LEU A 88 -125.20 -97.03 36.13
CA LEU A 88 -124.60 -98.00 35.21
C LEU A 88 -124.69 -99.43 35.77
N ASN A 89 -124.47 -99.61 37.07
CA ASN A 89 -124.64 -100.92 37.72
C ASN A 89 -126.12 -101.36 37.75
N ASP A 90 -127.05 -100.45 38.01
CA ASP A 90 -128.50 -100.74 37.97
C ASP A 90 -128.95 -101.12 36.56
N ILE A 91 -128.47 -100.39 35.54
CA ILE A 91 -128.71 -100.68 34.13
C ILE A 91 -128.15 -102.07 33.78
N SER A 92 -126.90 -102.35 34.16
CA SER A 92 -126.27 -103.65 33.93
C SER A 92 -127.06 -104.78 34.60
N THR A 93 -127.45 -104.60 35.86
CA THR A 93 -128.20 -105.60 36.63
C THR A 93 -129.56 -105.89 36.00
N ASN A 94 -130.33 -104.84 35.68
CA ASN A 94 -131.64 -105.00 35.05
C ASN A 94 -131.52 -105.61 33.65
N LEU A 95 -130.52 -105.21 32.87
CA LEU A 95 -130.26 -105.77 31.54
C LEU A 95 -129.87 -107.25 31.61
N SER A 96 -129.06 -107.65 32.60
CA SER A 96 -128.74 -109.06 32.85
C SER A 96 -129.99 -109.90 33.16
N HIS A 97 -130.87 -109.37 34.02
CA HIS A 97 -132.15 -110.02 34.33
C HIS A 97 -133.02 -110.17 33.09
N MET A 98 -133.10 -109.12 32.25
CA MET A 98 -133.84 -109.17 30.98
C MET A 98 -133.27 -110.20 29.99
N ILE A 99 -131.96 -110.46 29.99
CA ILE A 99 -131.33 -111.46 29.12
C ILE A 99 -131.58 -112.89 29.64
N ASN A 100 -131.38 -113.11 30.94
CA ASN A 100 -131.21 -114.45 31.50
C ASN A 100 -132.47 -115.04 32.15
N GLN A 101 -133.43 -114.20 32.55
CA GLN A 101 -134.63 -114.66 33.27
C GLN A 101 -135.87 -114.71 32.36
N PRO A 102 -136.96 -115.40 32.78
CA PRO A 102 -138.25 -115.32 32.10
C PRO A 102 -138.72 -113.87 31.99
N VAL A 103 -139.52 -113.58 30.95
CA VAL A 103 -140.01 -112.22 30.68
C VAL A 103 -140.75 -111.68 31.91
N ASN A 104 -140.20 -110.61 32.50
CA ASN A 104 -140.78 -109.89 33.63
C ASN A 104 -140.68 -108.39 33.36
N ASN A 105 -141.84 -107.77 33.18
CA ASN A 105 -141.97 -106.35 32.83
C ASN A 105 -141.36 -105.41 33.89
N SER A 106 -141.22 -105.83 35.15
CA SER A 106 -140.59 -105.01 36.18
C SER A 106 -139.11 -104.70 35.89
N TYR A 107 -138.37 -105.64 35.27
CA TYR A 107 -136.98 -105.40 34.88
C TYR A 107 -136.87 -104.41 33.72
N ALA A 108 -137.80 -104.47 32.75
CA ALA A 108 -137.85 -103.50 31.65
C ALA A 108 -138.23 -102.10 32.15
N VAL A 109 -139.14 -101.99 33.12
CA VAL A 109 -139.51 -100.73 33.78
C VAL A 109 -138.30 -100.13 34.53
N ALA A 110 -137.61 -100.94 35.34
CA ALA A 110 -136.44 -100.51 36.11
C ALA A 110 -135.25 -100.14 35.22
N PHE A 111 -135.01 -100.91 34.14
CA PHE A 111 -134.02 -100.59 33.11
C PHE A 111 -134.31 -99.23 32.48
N THR A 112 -135.55 -99.02 32.00
CA THR A 112 -135.96 -97.75 31.38
C THR A 112 -135.80 -96.57 32.34
N GLN A 113 -136.20 -96.72 33.59
CA GLN A 113 -136.05 -95.66 34.58
C GLN A 113 -134.58 -95.31 34.85
N SER A 114 -133.70 -96.32 34.91
CA SER A 114 -132.27 -96.11 35.17
C SER A 114 -131.58 -95.42 33.98
N VAL A 115 -131.93 -95.81 32.75
CA VAL A 115 -131.42 -95.18 31.52
C VAL A 115 -131.85 -93.71 31.42
N LEU A 116 -133.12 -93.40 31.65
CA LEU A 116 -133.61 -92.01 31.54
C LEU A 116 -132.98 -91.09 32.60
N ARG A 117 -132.70 -91.62 33.79
CA ARG A 117 -131.96 -90.89 34.83
C ARG A 117 -130.52 -90.63 34.41
N LEU A 118 -129.85 -91.63 33.82
CA LEU A 118 -128.49 -91.48 33.30
C LEU A 118 -128.43 -90.39 32.21
N HIS A 119 -129.34 -90.45 31.25
CA HIS A 119 -129.41 -89.49 30.14
C HIS A 119 -129.52 -88.05 30.59
N THR A 120 -130.41 -87.80 31.55
CA THR A 120 -130.65 -86.45 32.08
C THR A 120 -129.37 -85.86 32.68
N ILE A 121 -128.63 -86.66 33.45
CA ILE A 121 -127.38 -86.23 34.09
C ILE A 121 -126.29 -85.93 33.04
N ILE A 122 -126.16 -86.79 32.03
CA ILE A 122 -125.12 -86.64 30.99
C ILE A 122 -125.37 -85.39 30.13
N LYS A 123 -126.63 -85.13 29.77
CA LYS A 123 -127.00 -83.98 28.95
C LYS A 123 -126.68 -82.65 29.63
N ASP A 124 -127.05 -82.51 30.90
CA ASP A 124 -126.83 -81.29 31.67
C ASP A 124 -125.33 -81.05 31.93
N PHE A 125 -124.56 -82.13 32.14
CA PHE A 125 -123.11 -82.05 32.28
C PHE A 125 -122.40 -81.57 31.00
N ARG A 126 -122.81 -82.05 29.83
CA ARG A 126 -122.18 -81.71 28.54
C ARG A 126 -122.28 -80.22 28.22
N PHE A 127 -123.45 -79.62 28.45
CA PHE A 127 -123.68 -78.20 28.20
C PHE A 127 -122.72 -77.29 28.98
N ASP A 128 -122.52 -77.58 30.28
CA ASP A 128 -121.66 -76.77 31.13
C ASP A 128 -120.16 -76.94 30.81
N LEU A 129 -119.75 -78.13 30.36
CA LEU A 129 -118.38 -78.38 29.93
C LEU A 129 -118.00 -77.50 28.73
N ASP A 130 -118.91 -77.39 27.75
CA ASP A 130 -118.70 -76.59 26.54
C ASP A 130 -118.58 -75.10 26.85
N VAL A 131 -119.41 -74.57 27.77
CA VAL A 131 -119.37 -73.17 28.20
C VAL A 131 -118.04 -72.81 28.88
N LYS A 132 -117.50 -73.69 29.73
CA LYS A 132 -116.23 -73.43 30.45
C LYS A 132 -115.01 -73.48 29.54
N ARG A 133 -115.00 -74.37 28.53
CA ARG A 133 -113.90 -74.45 27.55
C ARG A 133 -113.78 -73.17 26.71
N LEU A 134 -114.90 -72.52 26.38
CA LEU A 134 -114.92 -71.24 25.65
C LEU A 134 -114.26 -70.08 26.41
N ALA A 135 -114.42 -70.01 27.73
CA ALA A 135 -113.83 -68.95 28.54
C ALA A 135 -112.29 -69.02 28.57
N GLY A 136 -111.72 -70.22 28.67
CA GLY A 136 -110.28 -70.42 28.68
C GLY A 136 -109.58 -70.07 27.35
N ILE A 137 -110.27 -70.26 26.21
CA ILE A 137 -109.77 -69.88 24.89
C ILE A 137 -109.72 -68.36 24.73
N ARG A 138 -110.75 -67.65 25.22
CA ARG A 138 -110.83 -66.19 25.14
C ARG A 138 -109.74 -65.49 25.94
N ALA A 139 -109.41 -66.00 27.13
CA ALA A 139 -108.32 -65.46 27.93
C ALA A 139 -106.96 -65.56 27.20
N LYS A 140 -106.66 -66.73 26.63
CA LYS A 140 -105.42 -66.94 25.86
C LYS A 140 -105.34 -66.06 24.60
N LEU A 141 -106.47 -65.77 23.97
CA LEU A 141 -106.53 -64.87 22.81
C LEU A 141 -106.20 -63.42 23.20
N ASN A 142 -106.76 -62.93 24.30
CA ASN A 142 -106.46 -61.59 24.81
C ASN A 142 -104.97 -61.43 25.21
N ASP A 143 -104.39 -62.47 25.82
CA ASP A 143 -102.95 -62.46 26.15
C ASP A 143 -102.09 -62.38 24.87
N ALA A 144 -102.46 -63.14 23.82
CA ALA A 144 -101.76 -63.11 22.54
C ALA A 144 -101.87 -61.75 21.82
N GLU A 145 -103.02 -61.08 21.87
CA GLU A 145 -103.19 -59.71 21.37
C GLU A 145 -102.28 -58.72 22.13
N SER A 146 -102.23 -58.81 23.46
CA SER A 146 -101.35 -57.97 24.27
C SER A 146 -99.86 -58.17 23.94
N PHE A 147 -99.44 -59.40 23.65
CA PHE A 147 -98.07 -59.67 23.21
C PHE A 147 -97.77 -59.09 21.82
N LEU A 148 -98.73 -59.14 20.89
CA LEU A 148 -98.58 -58.54 19.55
C LEU A 148 -98.44 -57.02 19.62
N ASP A 149 -99.18 -56.35 20.51
CA ASP A 149 -99.06 -54.92 20.70
C ASP A 149 -97.69 -54.53 21.27
N LYS A 150 -97.20 -55.26 22.27
CA LYS A 150 -95.84 -55.07 22.79
C LYS A 150 -94.77 -55.33 21.74
N ALA A 151 -94.94 -56.35 20.90
CA ALA A 151 -94.00 -56.64 19.82
C ALA A 151 -93.96 -55.49 18.80
N ARG A 152 -95.11 -54.91 18.44
CA ARG A 152 -95.17 -53.74 17.55
C ARG A 152 -94.48 -52.52 18.15
N GLU A 153 -94.67 -52.26 19.44
CA GLU A 153 -94.01 -51.15 20.13
C GLU A 153 -92.48 -51.31 20.08
N VAL A 154 -91.96 -52.50 20.40
CA VAL A 154 -90.53 -52.80 20.30
C VAL A 154 -90.02 -52.66 18.86
N PHE A 155 -90.78 -53.11 17.87
CA PHE A 155 -90.39 -52.95 16.47
C PHE A 155 -90.28 -51.48 16.05
N ASN A 156 -91.23 -50.64 16.46
CA ASN A 156 -91.18 -49.21 16.18
C ASN A 156 -89.99 -48.54 16.87
N GLU A 157 -89.67 -48.94 18.11
CA GLU A 157 -88.49 -48.42 18.82
C GLU A 157 -87.19 -48.84 18.11
N ILE A 158 -87.08 -50.11 17.67
CA ILE A 158 -85.94 -50.60 16.90
C ILE A 158 -85.77 -49.83 15.59
N ASP A 159 -86.87 -49.57 14.86
CA ASP A 159 -86.80 -48.84 13.59
C ASP A 159 -86.40 -47.37 13.80
N SER A 160 -86.91 -46.73 14.86
CA SER A 160 -86.47 -45.39 15.28
C SER A 160 -84.97 -45.37 15.61
N LYS A 161 -84.48 -46.32 16.42
CA LYS A 161 -83.06 -46.43 16.78
C LYS A 161 -82.18 -46.71 15.56
N ARG A 162 -82.68 -47.45 14.59
CA ARG A 162 -81.98 -47.71 13.34
C ARG A 162 -81.79 -46.41 12.54
N HIS A 163 -82.82 -45.57 12.43
CA HIS A 163 -82.69 -44.27 11.78
C HIS A 163 -81.73 -43.34 12.52
N GLU A 164 -81.76 -43.30 13.85
CA GLU A 164 -80.77 -42.55 14.64
C GLU A 164 -79.34 -43.03 14.38
N LEU A 165 -79.13 -44.35 14.23
CA LEU A 165 -77.83 -44.93 13.91
C LEU A 165 -77.38 -44.56 12.49
N GLU A 166 -78.28 -44.61 11.50
CA GLU A 166 -78.00 -44.20 10.12
C GLU A 166 -77.57 -42.72 10.06
N ASP A 167 -78.25 -41.83 10.79
CA ASP A 167 -77.87 -40.41 10.92
C ASP A 167 -76.52 -40.23 11.62
N ALA A 168 -76.26 -40.97 12.68
CA ALA A 168 -74.97 -40.93 13.39
C ALA A 168 -73.81 -41.39 12.48
N LEU A 169 -74.01 -42.43 11.68
CA LEU A 169 -73.02 -42.90 10.71
C LEU A 169 -72.77 -41.85 9.62
N PHE A 170 -73.82 -41.19 9.13
CA PHE A 170 -73.66 -40.11 8.15
C PHE A 170 -72.85 -38.93 8.73
N GLN A 171 -73.12 -38.53 9.97
CA GLN A 171 -72.34 -37.50 10.65
C GLN A 171 -70.88 -37.92 10.86
N LEU A 172 -70.64 -39.20 11.19
CA LEU A 172 -69.29 -39.74 11.36
C LEU A 172 -68.48 -39.68 10.06
N GLU A 173 -69.09 -40.04 8.92
CA GLU A 173 -68.45 -39.94 7.59
C GLU A 173 -68.10 -38.48 7.26
N THR A 174 -69.00 -37.56 7.59
CA THR A 174 -68.79 -36.11 7.40
C THR A 174 -67.62 -35.62 8.25
N PHE A 175 -67.55 -36.05 9.52
CA PHE A 175 -66.48 -35.68 10.45
C PHE A 175 -65.12 -36.25 9.99
N LYS A 176 -65.10 -37.47 9.45
CA LYS A 176 -63.90 -38.10 8.90
C LYS A 176 -63.33 -37.31 7.71
N ASN A 177 -64.20 -36.85 6.81
CA ASN A 177 -63.77 -36.02 5.68
C ASN A 177 -63.23 -34.66 6.14
N GLN A 178 -63.86 -34.04 7.15
CA GLN A 178 -63.34 -32.83 7.77
C GLN A 178 -61.96 -33.05 8.39
N LEU A 179 -61.75 -34.17 9.09
CA LEU A 179 -60.47 -34.50 9.72
C LEU A 179 -59.35 -34.66 8.68
N LEU A 180 -59.63 -35.28 7.53
CA LEU A 180 -58.68 -35.37 6.41
C LEU A 180 -58.31 -33.98 5.87
N SER A 181 -59.30 -33.11 5.62
CA SER A 181 -59.03 -31.74 5.15
C SER A 181 -58.22 -30.91 6.15
N LEU A 182 -58.42 -31.16 7.45
CA LEU A 182 -57.70 -30.48 8.53
C LEU A 182 -56.25 -30.95 8.62
N GLN A 183 -56.00 -32.22 8.29
CA GLN A 183 -54.66 -32.79 8.19
C GLN A 183 -53.89 -32.22 7.00
N GLU A 184 -54.54 -32.07 5.83
CA GLU A 184 -53.94 -31.40 4.67
C GLU A 184 -53.59 -29.94 4.96
N LEU A 185 -54.48 -29.20 5.64
CA LEU A 185 -54.21 -27.83 6.08
C LEU A 185 -53.02 -27.76 7.06
N TYR A 186 -52.89 -28.74 7.94
CA TYR A 186 -51.77 -28.80 8.87
C TYR A 186 -50.42 -29.00 8.16
N GLU A 187 -50.37 -29.88 7.15
CA GLU A 187 -49.17 -30.07 6.31
C GLU A 187 -48.82 -28.77 5.57
N GLN A 188 -49.79 -28.08 4.99
CA GLN A 188 -49.57 -26.78 4.32
C GLN A 188 -49.02 -25.71 5.29
N ILE A 189 -49.54 -25.65 6.52
CA ILE A 189 -49.04 -24.74 7.56
C ILE A 189 -47.60 -25.09 7.95
N SER A 190 -47.27 -26.38 8.03
CA SER A 190 -45.91 -26.86 8.30
C SER A 190 -44.93 -26.39 7.22
N ASP A 191 -45.29 -26.58 5.94
CA ASP A 191 -44.46 -26.17 4.80
C ASP A 191 -44.26 -24.64 4.77
N LEU A 192 -45.33 -23.87 5.00
CA LEU A 192 -45.28 -22.40 5.12
C LEU A 192 -44.37 -21.95 6.27
N SER A 193 -44.39 -22.66 7.39
CA SER A 193 -43.51 -22.36 8.54
C SER A 193 -42.04 -22.60 8.20
N GLU A 194 -41.74 -23.66 7.44
CA GLU A 194 -40.37 -23.91 6.98
C GLU A 194 -39.92 -22.83 5.97
N GLU A 195 -40.79 -22.45 5.04
CA GLU A 195 -40.51 -21.39 4.07
C GLU A 195 -40.29 -20.03 4.74
N LEU A 196 -41.10 -19.67 5.74
CA LEU A 196 -40.91 -18.47 6.57
C LEU A 196 -39.56 -18.48 7.29
N SER A 197 -39.13 -19.64 7.78
CA SER A 197 -37.82 -19.78 8.45
C SER A 197 -36.67 -19.57 7.47
N ARG A 198 -36.78 -20.11 6.25
CA ARG A 198 -35.81 -19.86 5.17
C ARG A 198 -35.79 -18.38 4.77
N LEU A 199 -36.96 -17.76 4.63
CA LEU A 199 -37.09 -16.33 4.29
C LEU A 199 -36.50 -15.41 5.37
N ARG A 200 -36.63 -15.80 6.63
CA ARG A 200 -36.03 -15.08 7.75
C ARG A 200 -34.51 -15.13 7.68
N ASN A 201 -33.93 -16.30 7.43
CA ASN A 201 -32.48 -16.46 7.30
C ASN A 201 -31.94 -15.67 6.09
N THR A 202 -32.63 -15.68 4.95
CA THR A 202 -32.22 -14.89 3.78
C THR A 202 -32.30 -13.39 4.07
N LYS A 203 -33.33 -12.92 4.78
CA LYS A 203 -33.41 -11.53 5.23
C LYS A 203 -32.23 -11.16 6.14
N GLU A 204 -31.91 -11.99 7.13
CA GLU A 204 -30.79 -11.72 8.05
C GLU A 204 -29.45 -11.63 7.30
N ASN A 205 -29.23 -12.49 6.30
CA ASN A 205 -28.04 -12.40 5.43
C ASN A 205 -28.01 -11.11 4.61
N ILE A 206 -29.14 -10.70 4.02
CA ILE A 206 -29.24 -9.45 3.27
C ILE A 206 -28.98 -8.23 4.18
N ASP A 207 -29.53 -8.23 5.40
CA ASP A 207 -29.30 -7.16 6.37
C ASP A 207 -27.80 -7.07 6.70
N HIS A 208 -27.10 -8.20 6.86
CA HIS A 208 -25.66 -8.23 7.09
C HIS A 208 -24.86 -7.70 5.88
N GLU A 209 -25.19 -8.12 4.65
CA GLU A 209 -24.56 -7.62 3.43
C GLU A 209 -24.79 -6.11 3.26
N TYR A 210 -25.98 -5.62 3.63
CA TYR A 210 -26.31 -4.21 3.58
C TYR A 210 -25.47 -3.37 4.57
N GLN A 211 -25.25 -3.87 5.79
CA GLN A 211 -24.37 -3.21 6.76
C GLN A 211 -22.90 -3.19 6.33
N ASP A 212 -22.41 -4.26 5.71
CA ASP A 212 -21.06 -4.31 5.12
C ASP A 212 -20.92 -3.28 3.99
N PHE A 213 -21.94 -3.16 3.13
CA PHE A 213 -21.97 -2.14 2.08
C PHE A 213 -21.94 -0.71 2.65
N LEU A 214 -22.71 -0.42 3.71
CA LEU A 214 -22.69 0.89 4.36
C LEU A 214 -21.31 1.21 4.94
N THR A 215 -20.66 0.24 5.59
CA THR A 215 -19.31 0.41 6.15
C THR A 215 -18.30 0.72 5.04
N LYS A 216 -18.32 -0.02 3.93
CA LYS A 216 -17.47 0.25 2.76
C LYS A 216 -17.74 1.60 2.12
N LYS A 217 -19.00 2.05 2.11
CA LYS A 217 -19.34 3.39 1.63
C LYS A 217 -18.70 4.46 2.51
N ASP A 218 -18.76 4.32 3.83
CA ASP A 218 -18.13 5.26 4.77
C ASP A 218 -16.60 5.31 4.56
N GLU A 219 -15.95 4.17 4.32
CA GLU A 219 -14.52 4.10 3.96
C GLU A 219 -14.23 4.85 2.65
N ILE A 220 -15.07 4.71 1.63
CA ILE A 220 -14.95 5.44 0.35
C ILE A 220 -15.10 6.95 0.57
N ASP A 221 -16.07 7.37 1.38
CA ASP A 221 -16.30 8.79 1.69
C ASP A 221 -15.09 9.39 2.45
N GLU A 222 -14.44 8.62 3.33
CA GLU A 222 -13.19 9.02 3.99
C GLU A 222 -12.04 9.18 2.98
N VAL A 223 -11.87 8.22 2.06
CA VAL A 223 -10.87 8.30 0.98
C VAL A 223 -11.11 9.51 0.09
N TYR A 224 -12.37 9.82 -0.24
CA TYR A 224 -12.73 10.99 -1.02
C TYR A 224 -12.35 12.29 -0.28
N SER A 225 -12.67 12.38 1.02
CA SER A 225 -12.28 13.52 1.86
C SER A 225 -10.77 13.72 1.90
N LYS A 226 -9.99 12.65 2.12
CA LYS A 226 -8.52 12.69 2.07
C LYS A 226 -7.99 13.16 0.72
N THR A 227 -8.62 12.71 -0.37
CA THR A 227 -8.23 13.12 -1.73
C THR A 227 -8.44 14.63 -1.94
N GLN A 228 -9.53 15.19 -1.44
CA GLN A 228 -9.78 16.64 -1.48
C GLN A 228 -8.74 17.42 -0.67
N GLN A 229 -8.36 16.94 0.52
CA GLN A 229 -7.29 17.57 1.32
C GLN A 229 -5.94 17.55 0.60
N ILE A 230 -5.61 16.44 -0.06
CA ILE A 230 -4.37 16.32 -0.87
C ILE A 230 -4.40 17.32 -2.03
N LEU A 231 -5.53 17.42 -2.76
CA LEU A 231 -5.68 18.39 -3.84
C LEU A 231 -5.44 19.82 -3.36
N GLN A 232 -6.06 20.20 -2.24
CA GLN A 232 -5.86 21.53 -1.66
C GLN A 232 -4.40 21.78 -1.24
N THR A 233 -3.73 20.75 -0.71
CA THR A 233 -2.30 20.84 -0.36
C THR A 233 -1.43 21.05 -1.60
N VAL A 234 -1.74 20.35 -2.70
CA VAL A 234 -1.03 20.51 -3.98
C VAL A 234 -1.24 21.90 -4.56
N GLU A 235 -2.45 22.46 -4.48
CA GLU A 235 -2.74 23.83 -4.91
C GLU A 235 -1.94 24.85 -4.09
N ASN A 236 -1.91 24.72 -2.77
CA ASN A 236 -1.12 25.59 -1.90
C ASN A 236 0.38 25.51 -2.21
N LEU A 237 0.91 24.30 -2.42
CA LEU A 237 2.32 24.11 -2.79
C LEU A 237 2.62 24.75 -4.15
N LYS A 238 1.72 24.63 -5.12
CA LYS A 238 1.87 25.26 -6.44
C LYS A 238 1.92 26.78 -6.30
N GLU A 239 1.08 27.36 -5.46
CA GLU A 239 1.10 28.80 -5.16
C GLU A 239 2.42 29.21 -4.52
N ASP A 240 2.89 28.49 -3.50
CA ASP A 240 4.17 28.72 -2.83
C ASP A 240 5.37 28.62 -3.79
N PHE A 241 5.36 27.64 -4.70
CA PHE A 241 6.40 27.50 -5.72
C PHE A 241 6.39 28.68 -6.69
N ASN A 242 5.22 29.09 -7.17
CA ASN A 242 5.09 30.25 -8.05
C ASN A 242 5.60 31.53 -7.38
N LYS A 243 5.29 31.70 -6.08
CA LYS A 243 5.80 32.82 -5.29
C LYS A 243 7.33 32.80 -5.20
N LYS A 244 7.93 31.67 -4.85
CA LYS A 244 9.40 31.53 -4.80
C LYS A 244 10.07 31.74 -6.15
N ILE A 245 9.47 31.27 -7.23
CA ILE A 245 9.96 31.54 -8.59
C ILE A 245 9.98 33.05 -8.85
N GLY A 246 8.89 33.76 -8.53
CA GLY A 246 8.85 35.22 -8.64
C GLY A 246 9.91 35.93 -7.78
N GLU A 247 10.15 35.47 -6.56
CA GLU A 247 11.22 35.99 -5.68
C GLU A 247 12.61 35.78 -6.30
N TYR A 248 12.88 34.60 -6.87
CA TYR A 248 14.16 34.34 -7.56
C TYR A 248 14.33 35.15 -8.83
N GLU A 249 13.27 35.32 -9.63
CA GLU A 249 13.31 36.18 -10.82
C GLU A 249 13.63 37.63 -10.44
N ALA A 250 13.00 38.15 -9.38
CA ALA A 250 13.30 39.48 -8.86
C ALA A 250 14.76 39.60 -8.40
N PHE A 251 15.27 38.61 -7.66
CA PHE A 251 16.67 38.58 -7.22
C PHE A 251 17.66 38.55 -8.40
N ILE A 252 17.39 37.72 -9.42
CA ILE A 252 18.23 37.64 -10.62
C ILE A 252 18.25 38.98 -11.36
N ASN A 253 17.10 39.65 -11.49
CA ASN A 253 17.01 40.95 -12.14
C ASN A 253 17.79 42.01 -11.36
N GLN A 254 17.63 42.07 -10.04
CA GLN A 254 18.41 42.99 -9.19
C GLN A 254 19.92 42.73 -9.33
N TYR A 255 20.35 41.47 -9.28
CA TYR A 255 21.76 41.11 -9.45
C TYR A 255 22.32 41.52 -10.83
N LYS A 256 21.53 41.34 -11.90
CA LYS A 256 21.90 41.80 -13.25
C LYS A 256 22.07 43.32 -13.29
N GLU A 257 21.14 44.07 -12.70
CA GLU A 257 21.22 45.54 -12.62
C GLU A 257 22.46 46.00 -11.83
N GLU A 258 22.72 45.40 -10.67
CA GLU A 258 23.90 45.69 -9.86
C GLU A 258 25.21 45.39 -10.64
N LYS A 259 25.28 44.25 -11.34
CA LYS A 259 26.44 43.92 -12.17
C LYS A 259 26.61 44.87 -13.35
N LEU A 260 25.51 45.27 -14.01
CA LEU A 260 25.56 46.24 -15.09
C LEU A 260 26.11 47.58 -14.60
N LYS A 261 25.67 48.03 -13.42
CA LYS A 261 26.16 49.27 -12.81
C LYS A 261 27.66 49.21 -12.51
N VAL A 262 28.14 48.11 -11.91
CA VAL A 262 29.58 47.92 -11.68
C VAL A 262 30.37 47.95 -12.98
N LEU A 263 29.84 47.34 -14.05
CA LEU A 263 30.49 47.31 -15.35
C LEU A 263 30.57 48.71 -15.98
N GLN A 264 29.50 49.50 -15.87
CA GLN A 264 29.46 50.90 -16.31
C GLN A 264 30.41 51.78 -15.51
N ASP A 265 30.47 51.60 -14.18
CA ASP A 265 31.41 52.32 -13.32
C ASP A 265 32.86 52.02 -13.71
N PHE A 266 33.17 50.74 -13.97
CA PHE A 266 34.50 50.30 -14.40
C PHE A 266 34.89 50.88 -15.77
N ASP A 267 33.97 50.86 -16.74
CA ASP A 267 34.18 51.47 -18.06
C ASP A 267 34.43 52.98 -17.94
N SER A 268 33.66 53.67 -17.08
CA SER A 268 33.85 55.10 -16.82
C SER A 268 35.22 55.42 -16.23
N GLU A 269 35.73 54.58 -15.32
CA GLU A 269 37.06 54.71 -14.72
C GLU A 269 38.16 54.44 -15.74
N ILE A 270 38.01 53.40 -16.58
CA ILE A 270 38.92 53.12 -17.70
C ILE A 270 39.01 54.34 -18.63
N GLN A 271 37.88 54.92 -19.02
CA GLN A 271 37.85 56.11 -19.89
C GLN A 271 38.56 57.31 -19.25
N LYS A 272 38.43 57.51 -17.93
CA LYS A 272 39.20 58.54 -17.21
C LYS A 272 40.70 58.25 -17.26
N ARG A 273 41.13 57.01 -16.99
CA ARG A 273 42.54 56.60 -17.01
C ARG A 273 43.16 56.77 -18.39
N TYR A 274 42.44 56.44 -19.47
CA TYR A 274 42.92 56.70 -20.84
C TYR A 274 43.13 58.20 -21.09
N LYS A 275 42.19 59.05 -20.69
CA LYS A 275 42.35 60.52 -20.82
C LYS A 275 43.53 61.06 -20.00
N GLU A 276 43.76 60.52 -18.80
CA GLU A 276 44.94 60.88 -17.98
C GLU A 276 46.25 60.44 -18.65
N LEU A 277 46.27 59.24 -19.23
CA LEU A 277 47.41 58.67 -19.92
C LEU A 277 47.76 59.45 -21.20
N ASP A 278 46.75 59.88 -21.97
CA ASP A 278 46.93 60.73 -23.14
C ASP A 278 47.54 62.08 -22.75
N LYS A 279 47.00 62.74 -21.70
CA LYS A 279 47.59 63.98 -21.16
C LYS A 279 49.04 63.79 -20.70
N TYR A 280 49.34 62.67 -20.04
CA TYR A 280 50.70 62.35 -19.62
C TYR A 280 51.64 62.17 -20.81
N ARG A 281 51.17 61.49 -21.87
CA ARG A 281 51.91 61.29 -23.11
C ARG A 281 52.19 62.60 -23.83
N GLU A 282 51.21 63.48 -23.95
CA GLU A 282 51.38 64.83 -24.52
C GLU A 282 52.45 65.62 -23.75
N LYS A 283 52.39 65.61 -22.42
CA LYS A 283 53.38 66.30 -21.57
C LYS A 283 54.80 65.73 -21.73
N GLN A 284 54.94 64.41 -21.84
CA GLN A 284 56.23 63.77 -22.10
C GLN A 284 56.77 64.14 -23.49
N GLN A 285 55.90 64.22 -24.50
CA GLN A 285 56.28 64.62 -25.84
C GLN A 285 56.74 66.09 -25.88
N GLU A 286 56.03 67.00 -25.23
CA GLU A 286 56.44 68.41 -25.09
C GLU A 286 57.80 68.54 -24.39
N THR A 287 58.02 67.76 -23.32
CA THR A 287 59.31 67.72 -22.60
C THR A 287 60.43 67.23 -23.50
N LEU A 288 60.18 66.20 -24.32
CA LEU A 288 61.16 65.66 -25.26
C LEU A 288 61.49 66.66 -26.37
N GLU A 289 60.49 67.35 -26.92
CA GLU A 289 60.68 68.38 -27.95
C GLU A 289 61.50 69.57 -27.41
N ASP A 290 61.24 70.02 -26.18
CA ASP A 290 62.03 71.07 -25.51
C ASP A 290 63.49 70.63 -25.27
N LEU A 291 63.72 69.38 -24.84
CA LEU A 291 65.06 68.81 -24.70
C LEU A 291 65.81 68.75 -26.05
N ILE A 292 65.13 68.33 -27.12
CA ILE A 292 65.71 68.29 -28.47
C ILE A 292 66.06 69.69 -28.96
N LYS A 293 65.21 70.69 -28.67
CA LYS A 293 65.46 72.09 -29.03
C LYS A 293 66.69 72.64 -28.31
N ARG A 294 66.79 72.45 -26.99
CA ARG A 294 67.99 72.84 -26.20
C ARG A 294 69.25 72.13 -26.68
N ALA A 295 69.14 70.84 -27.02
CA ALA A 295 70.26 70.08 -27.56
C ALA A 295 70.72 70.64 -28.92
N LYS A 296 69.81 71.00 -29.83
CA LYS A 296 70.15 71.63 -31.13
C LYS A 296 70.80 73.01 -30.97
N GLU A 297 70.26 73.86 -30.10
CA GLU A 297 70.84 75.18 -29.80
C GLU A 297 72.27 75.04 -29.22
N THR A 298 72.50 74.03 -28.39
CA THR A 298 73.83 73.72 -27.84
C THR A 298 74.77 73.12 -28.92
N PHE A 299 74.24 72.32 -29.84
CA PHE A 299 75.03 71.69 -30.91
C PHE A 299 75.50 72.68 -31.98
N GLU A 300 74.70 73.70 -32.33
CA GLU A 300 75.10 74.74 -33.30
C GLU A 300 76.18 75.69 -32.75
N TRP A 301 76.16 75.99 -31.44
CA TRP A 301 77.23 76.76 -30.79
C TRP A 301 78.57 75.99 -30.71
N THR A 302 78.52 74.65 -30.65
CA THR A 302 79.73 73.81 -30.48
C THR A 302 80.43 73.44 -31.80
N ARG A 303 79.85 73.78 -32.97
CA ARG A 303 80.34 73.35 -34.30
C ARG A 303 81.39 74.28 -34.95
N ALA A 304 81.73 75.45 -34.39
CA ALA A 304 82.59 76.43 -35.09
C ALA A 304 83.94 76.83 -34.44
N SER A 305 84.26 76.49 -33.18
CA SER A 305 85.58 76.87 -32.59
C SER A 305 86.04 76.12 -31.32
N GLY A 306 85.13 75.51 -30.54
CA GLY A 306 85.43 75.13 -29.15
C GLY A 306 86.29 73.86 -28.92
N MET A 307 86.12 72.78 -29.71
CA MET A 307 86.78 71.50 -29.37
C MET A 307 88.31 71.50 -29.53
N ARG A 308 88.85 72.26 -30.49
CA ARG A 308 90.31 72.42 -30.63
C ARG A 308 90.89 73.22 -29.47
N GLU A 309 90.22 74.29 -29.06
CA GLU A 309 90.68 75.16 -27.99
C GLU A 309 90.76 74.42 -26.65
N VAL A 310 89.76 73.58 -26.36
CA VAL A 310 89.73 72.73 -25.15
C VAL A 310 90.89 71.73 -25.11
N PHE A 311 91.23 71.09 -26.24
CA PHE A 311 92.38 70.17 -26.28
C PHE A 311 93.72 70.91 -26.18
N VAL A 312 93.88 72.05 -26.87
CA VAL A 312 95.09 72.88 -26.80
C VAL A 312 95.33 73.43 -25.40
N GLU A 313 94.28 73.90 -24.73
CA GLU A 313 94.35 74.40 -23.35
C GLU A 313 94.73 73.28 -22.38
N ARG A 314 94.14 72.08 -22.54
CA ARG A 314 94.49 70.91 -21.72
C ARG A 314 95.91 70.42 -21.97
N ILE A 315 96.39 70.38 -23.21
CA ILE A 315 97.78 70.04 -23.56
C ILE A 315 98.76 71.05 -22.95
N ARG A 316 98.42 72.35 -22.94
CA ARG A 316 99.25 73.38 -22.31
C ARG A 316 99.35 73.19 -20.80
N GLY A 317 98.24 72.90 -20.13
CA GLY A 317 98.22 72.56 -18.70
C GLY A 317 99.04 71.29 -18.40
N LEU A 318 98.80 70.22 -19.16
CA LEU A 318 99.55 68.97 -19.02
C LEU A 318 101.04 69.16 -19.33
N ARG A 319 101.42 70.07 -20.22
CA ARG A 319 102.84 70.38 -20.50
C ARG A 319 103.54 71.00 -19.32
N TRP A 320 102.86 71.89 -18.62
CA TRP A 320 103.37 72.45 -17.39
C TRP A 320 103.47 71.37 -16.30
N GLU A 321 102.46 70.52 -16.14
CA GLU A 321 102.49 69.40 -15.18
C GLU A 321 103.60 68.39 -15.49
N VAL A 322 103.77 67.98 -16.76
CA VAL A 322 104.85 67.08 -17.19
C VAL A 322 106.21 67.70 -16.88
N TRP A 323 106.41 68.99 -17.17
CA TRP A 323 107.64 69.70 -16.83
C TRP A 323 107.85 69.81 -15.32
N PHE A 324 106.78 70.06 -14.56
CA PHE A 324 106.83 70.11 -13.10
C PHE A 324 107.22 68.76 -12.51
N TYR A 325 106.56 67.67 -12.90
CA TYR A 325 106.90 66.32 -12.42
C TYR A 325 108.30 65.89 -12.86
N PHE A 326 108.72 66.23 -14.07
CA PHE A 326 110.09 65.96 -14.55
C PHE A 326 111.14 66.73 -13.76
N GLY A 327 110.91 68.03 -13.52
CA GLY A 327 111.78 68.88 -12.71
C GLY A 327 111.83 68.42 -11.25
N ALA A 328 110.69 68.08 -10.66
CA ALA A 328 110.60 67.53 -9.31
C ALA A 328 111.32 66.17 -9.22
N PHE A 329 111.17 65.31 -10.23
CA PHE A 329 111.92 64.05 -10.33
C PHE A 329 113.43 64.30 -10.39
N LEU A 330 113.92 65.20 -11.25
CA LEU A 330 115.34 65.52 -11.34
C LEU A 330 115.88 66.08 -10.03
N MET A 331 115.17 67.05 -9.43
CA MET A 331 115.57 67.64 -8.14
C MET A 331 115.59 66.60 -7.02
N SER A 332 114.58 65.74 -6.95
CA SER A 332 114.54 64.68 -5.95
C SER A 332 115.60 63.61 -6.20
N ALA A 333 115.92 63.26 -7.45
CA ALA A 333 116.98 62.33 -7.80
C ALA A 333 118.36 62.90 -7.42
N ILE A 334 118.63 64.17 -7.75
CA ILE A 334 119.84 64.89 -7.34
C ILE A 334 119.93 64.96 -5.82
N LEU A 335 118.84 65.31 -5.13
CA LEU A 335 118.79 65.37 -3.67
C LEU A 335 119.06 63.99 -3.07
N THR A 336 118.44 62.93 -3.60
CA THR A 336 118.62 61.56 -3.14
C THR A 336 120.07 61.12 -3.33
N LEU A 337 120.69 61.44 -4.47
CA LEU A 337 122.10 61.20 -4.71
C LEU A 337 123.00 61.98 -3.74
N PHE A 338 122.72 63.26 -3.53
CA PHE A 338 123.51 64.11 -2.63
C PHE A 338 123.39 63.65 -1.16
N VAL A 339 122.18 63.32 -0.71
CA VAL A 339 121.90 62.78 0.62
C VAL A 339 122.57 61.42 0.79
N SER A 340 122.45 60.53 -0.20
CA SER A 340 123.10 59.22 -0.17
C SER A 340 124.63 59.35 -0.13
N PHE A 341 125.20 60.23 -0.96
CA PHE A 341 126.63 60.50 -0.98
C PHE A 341 127.12 61.07 0.35
N SER A 342 126.43 62.07 0.90
CA SER A 342 126.78 62.70 2.18
C SER A 342 126.66 61.71 3.35
N ALA A 343 125.61 60.89 3.37
CA ALA A 343 125.39 59.87 4.39
C ALA A 343 126.48 58.78 4.38
N ILE A 344 126.98 58.42 3.19
CA ILE A 344 127.99 57.37 3.01
C ILE A 344 129.40 57.90 3.30
N PHE A 345 129.81 59.00 2.67
CA PHE A 345 131.19 59.47 2.68
C PHE A 345 131.51 60.46 3.81
N TYR A 346 130.54 61.24 4.29
CA TYR A 346 130.75 62.28 5.31
C TYR A 346 129.74 62.19 6.47
N PRO A 347 129.67 61.05 7.19
CA PRO A 347 128.60 60.77 8.13
C PRO A 347 128.51 61.74 9.31
N LYS A 348 129.65 62.19 9.85
CA LYS A 348 129.66 63.13 10.98
C LYS A 348 129.05 64.49 10.62
N ALA A 349 129.43 65.04 9.46
CA ALA A 349 128.88 66.30 8.97
C ALA A 349 127.40 66.16 8.59
N PHE A 350 127.02 65.01 8.01
CA PHE A 350 125.64 64.74 7.61
C PHE A 350 124.66 64.70 8.79
N PHE A 351 125.01 64.04 9.91
CA PHE A 351 124.16 64.02 11.10
C PHE A 351 124.04 65.39 11.78
N GLN A 352 125.11 66.20 11.77
CA GLN A 352 125.02 67.59 12.26
C GLN A 352 124.06 68.42 11.42
N LEU A 353 124.04 68.21 10.10
CA LEU A 353 123.17 68.93 9.17
C LEU A 353 121.70 68.51 9.31
N ILE A 354 121.41 67.23 9.54
CA ILE A 354 120.04 66.76 9.83
C ILE A 354 119.53 67.33 11.15
N ASN A 355 120.35 67.33 12.20
CA ASN A 355 119.95 67.86 13.51
C ASN A 355 119.72 69.38 13.50
N ALA A 356 120.21 70.10 12.48
CA ALA A 356 119.94 71.52 12.30
C ALA A 356 118.54 71.80 11.69
N ILE A 357 117.82 70.77 11.23
CA ILE A 357 116.45 70.90 10.71
C ILE A 357 115.48 70.78 11.89
N PRO A 358 114.77 71.86 12.28
CA PRO A 358 114.09 71.97 13.58
C PRO A 358 112.91 70.99 13.79
N VAL A 359 112.47 70.30 12.74
CA VAL A 359 111.33 69.36 12.77
C VAL A 359 111.77 67.93 13.14
N ILE A 360 113.06 67.60 13.00
CA ILE A 360 113.58 66.24 13.24
C ILE A 360 114.56 66.30 14.40
N ASN A 361 114.03 66.39 15.62
CA ASN A 361 114.85 66.40 16.84
C ASN A 361 115.18 64.95 17.23
N LEU A 362 116.24 64.38 16.63
CA LEU A 362 116.74 63.05 16.99
C LEU A 362 117.58 63.17 18.27
N ASP A 363 117.01 62.73 19.39
CA ASP A 363 117.60 62.88 20.72
C ASP A 363 119.01 62.28 20.83
N ILE A 364 119.87 63.01 21.56
CA ILE A 364 121.34 62.93 21.58
C ILE A 364 121.85 61.56 22.08
N THR A 365 121.00 60.79 22.76
CA THR A 365 121.30 59.44 23.26
C THR A 365 121.63 58.45 22.14
N ILE A 366 120.98 58.58 20.97
CA ILE A 366 121.21 57.72 19.81
C ILE A 366 122.61 57.95 19.21
N GLN A 367 123.14 59.19 19.25
CA GLN A 367 124.49 59.48 18.74
C GLN A 367 125.59 58.71 19.47
N SER A 368 125.46 58.51 20.79
CA SER A 368 126.46 57.79 21.58
C SER A 368 126.43 56.27 21.32
N THR A 369 125.23 55.70 21.17
CA THR A 369 125.04 54.26 20.96
C THR A 369 125.40 53.83 19.53
N ILE A 370 125.16 54.71 18.54
CA ILE A 370 125.53 54.49 17.15
C ILE A 370 127.05 54.47 16.96
N ASN A 371 127.80 55.23 17.74
CA ASN A 371 129.24 55.34 17.56
C ASN A 371 130.01 54.03 17.88
N ASN A 372 129.41 53.10 18.64
CA ASN A 372 130.02 51.81 18.98
C ASN A 372 129.48 50.61 18.16
N ASN A 373 128.36 50.74 17.45
CA ASN A 373 127.73 49.62 16.71
C ASN A 373 127.48 49.99 15.24
N GLY A 374 128.43 49.63 14.36
CA GLY A 374 128.38 49.95 12.92
C GLY A 374 127.11 49.50 12.18
N TRP A 375 126.45 48.43 12.64
CA TRP A 375 125.18 47.96 12.06
C TRP A 375 124.01 48.94 12.26
N LEU A 376 123.90 49.60 13.42
CA LEU A 376 122.85 50.60 13.67
C LEU A 376 123.00 51.81 12.75
N LEU A 377 124.24 52.18 12.43
CA LEU A 377 124.57 53.26 11.49
C LEU A 377 124.06 52.93 10.08
N LEU A 378 124.14 51.67 9.65
CA LEU A 378 123.59 51.22 8.36
C LEU A 378 122.05 51.25 8.34
N PHE A 379 121.39 50.88 9.43
CA PHE A 379 119.92 50.95 9.53
C PHE A 379 119.39 52.40 9.46
N VAL A 380 120.02 53.34 10.15
CA VAL A 380 119.63 54.75 10.07
C VAL A 380 119.85 55.32 8.67
N ARG A 381 120.96 54.94 8.00
CA ARG A 381 121.21 55.30 6.59
C ARG A 381 120.14 54.74 5.66
N ALA A 382 119.81 53.45 5.79
CA ALA A 382 118.76 52.81 5.00
C ALA A 382 117.38 53.44 5.25
N GLY A 383 117.08 53.80 6.50
CA GLY A 383 115.82 54.44 6.89
C GLY A 383 115.61 55.82 6.27
N ILE A 384 116.66 56.54 5.88
CA ILE A 384 116.57 57.84 5.19
C ILE A 384 116.62 57.66 3.66
N ILE A 385 117.47 56.77 3.16
CA ILE A 385 117.69 56.58 1.72
C ILE A 385 116.48 55.88 1.06
N ILE A 386 115.90 54.86 1.68
CA ILE A 386 114.81 54.07 1.08
C ILE A 386 113.56 54.95 0.82
N PRO A 387 113.07 55.78 1.77
CA PRO A 387 111.95 56.68 1.51
C PRO A 387 112.22 57.68 0.38
N LEU A 388 113.45 58.19 0.28
CA LEU A 388 113.84 59.12 -0.79
C LEU A 388 113.83 58.44 -2.15
N ILE A 389 114.38 57.22 -2.27
CA ILE A 389 114.31 56.43 -3.50
C ILE A 389 112.85 56.16 -3.87
N PHE A 390 112.01 55.77 -2.92
CA PHE A 390 110.59 55.55 -3.17
C PHE A 390 109.89 56.83 -3.65
N PHE A 391 110.20 57.98 -3.04
CA PHE A 391 109.66 59.28 -3.47
C PHE A 391 110.10 59.65 -4.88
N THR A 392 111.37 59.43 -5.25
CA THR A 392 111.85 59.65 -6.62
C THR A 392 111.13 58.74 -7.62
N TYR A 393 110.88 57.49 -7.27
CA TYR A 393 110.13 56.55 -8.11
C TYR A 393 108.67 56.99 -8.31
N LEU A 394 108.00 57.48 -7.25
CA LEU A 394 106.64 58.01 -7.37
C LEU A 394 106.58 59.21 -8.33
N LEU A 395 107.54 60.12 -8.26
CA LEU A 395 107.62 61.26 -9.17
C LEU A 395 107.87 60.83 -10.62
N TRP A 396 108.72 59.83 -10.84
CA TRP A 396 108.92 59.23 -12.16
C TRP A 396 107.64 58.58 -12.71
N SER A 397 106.91 57.83 -11.87
CA SER A 397 105.64 57.20 -12.26
C SER A 397 104.59 58.23 -12.64
N SER A 398 104.46 59.30 -11.85
CA SER A 398 103.55 60.42 -12.15
C SER A 398 103.95 61.11 -13.45
N PHE A 399 105.23 61.42 -13.65
CA PHE A 399 105.73 61.98 -14.91
C PHE A 399 105.35 61.12 -16.12
N SER A 400 105.60 59.81 -16.06
CA SER A 400 105.32 58.90 -17.18
C SER A 400 103.82 58.85 -17.50
N LYS A 401 102.95 58.82 -16.49
CA LYS A 401 101.50 58.78 -16.68
C LYS A 401 100.97 60.10 -17.26
N THR A 402 101.42 61.24 -16.73
CA THR A 402 101.01 62.55 -17.25
C THR A 402 101.51 62.77 -18.68
N ARG A 403 102.68 62.23 -19.03
CA ARG A 403 103.19 62.26 -20.40
C ARG A 403 102.33 61.43 -21.37
N MET A 404 101.97 60.19 -20.99
CA MET A 404 101.06 59.36 -21.79
C MET A 404 99.70 60.05 -21.99
N LEU A 405 99.17 60.68 -20.95
CA LEU A 405 97.93 61.46 -21.04
C LEU A 405 98.08 62.64 -22.02
N MET A 406 99.19 63.37 -21.97
CA MET A 406 99.47 64.43 -22.95
C MET A 406 99.51 63.89 -24.39
N GLU A 407 100.19 62.76 -24.62
CA GLU A 407 100.31 62.18 -25.96
C GLU A 407 98.93 61.75 -26.50
N GLU A 408 98.05 61.21 -25.66
CA GLU A 408 96.66 60.90 -26.01
C GLU A 408 95.84 62.16 -26.35
N TYR A 409 95.95 63.24 -25.56
CA TYR A 409 95.29 64.51 -25.89
C TYR A 409 95.84 65.13 -27.18
N ARG A 410 97.14 65.00 -27.46
CA ARG A 410 97.76 65.46 -28.71
C ARG A 410 97.26 64.65 -29.92
N ASN A 411 97.08 63.35 -29.78
CA ASN A 411 96.49 62.52 -30.83
C ASN A 411 95.04 62.94 -31.12
N LYS A 412 94.28 63.31 -30.08
CA LYS A 412 92.92 63.83 -30.23
C LYS A 412 92.86 65.21 -30.85
N GLU A 413 93.82 66.09 -30.56
CA GLU A 413 93.97 67.37 -31.26
C GLU A 413 94.17 67.14 -32.77
N ILE A 414 95.06 66.21 -33.15
CA ILE A 414 95.31 65.85 -34.56
C ILE A 414 94.06 65.25 -35.21
N LEU A 415 93.33 64.36 -34.52
CA LEU A 415 92.08 63.79 -35.02
C LEU A 415 91.01 64.88 -35.22
N ALA A 416 90.87 65.82 -34.29
CA ALA A 416 89.96 66.95 -34.43
C ALA A 416 90.36 67.86 -35.61
N GLN A 417 91.66 68.11 -35.80
CA GLN A 417 92.16 68.88 -36.94
C GLN A 417 91.90 68.16 -38.27
N ASN A 418 92.11 66.84 -38.31
CA ASN A 418 91.84 66.01 -39.49
C ASN A 418 90.34 65.85 -39.76
N LEU A 419 89.47 65.89 -38.76
CA LEU A 419 88.02 65.89 -38.96
C LEU A 419 87.56 67.16 -39.69
N ILE A 420 88.11 68.33 -39.32
CA ILE A 420 87.76 69.63 -39.88
C ILE A 420 88.27 69.76 -41.33
N PHE A 421 89.54 69.41 -41.58
CA PHE A 421 90.15 69.51 -42.92
C PHE A 421 89.82 68.31 -43.82
N GLY A 422 89.78 67.10 -43.27
CA GLY A 422 89.59 65.86 -44.02
C GLY A 422 88.16 65.69 -44.53
N SER A 423 87.15 66.02 -43.72
CA SER A 423 85.75 65.91 -44.18
C SER A 423 85.44 66.89 -45.32
N SER A 424 85.97 68.11 -45.24
CA SER A 424 85.81 69.14 -46.27
C SER A 424 86.61 68.85 -47.54
N MET A 425 87.83 68.30 -47.44
CA MET A 425 88.63 67.90 -48.60
C MET A 425 88.05 66.67 -49.30
N LEU A 426 87.59 65.66 -48.55
CA LEU A 426 87.00 64.43 -49.11
C LEU A 426 85.66 64.69 -49.82
N SER A 427 84.84 65.61 -49.30
CA SER A 427 83.55 65.94 -49.92
C SER A 427 83.69 66.92 -51.10
N LYS A 428 84.66 67.85 -51.05
CA LYS A 428 84.72 69.00 -51.98
C LYS A 428 85.75 68.85 -53.10
N ASP A 429 86.92 68.28 -52.82
CA ASP A 429 88.00 68.14 -53.82
C ASP A 429 88.02 66.76 -54.50
N LEU A 430 87.49 65.73 -53.85
CA LEU A 430 87.46 64.33 -54.34
C LEU A 430 86.07 63.86 -54.80
N GLY A 431 85.03 64.69 -54.65
CA GLY A 431 83.68 64.42 -55.18
C GLY A 431 82.94 63.21 -54.57
N LEU A 432 83.34 62.74 -53.40
CA LEU A 432 82.71 61.60 -52.73
C LEU A 432 81.33 61.97 -52.16
N LYS A 433 80.35 61.05 -52.28
CA LYS A 433 78.99 61.24 -51.75
C LYS A 433 79.02 61.50 -50.23
N SER A 434 78.30 62.55 -49.81
CA SER A 434 78.22 63.02 -48.40
C SER A 434 77.99 61.90 -47.39
N ASP A 435 77.05 60.99 -47.68
CA ASP A 435 76.66 59.91 -46.76
C ASP A 435 77.78 58.88 -46.50
N ARG A 436 78.71 58.72 -47.45
CA ARG A 436 79.83 57.79 -47.32
C ARG A 436 80.97 58.40 -46.52
N VAL A 437 81.25 59.69 -46.73
CA VAL A 437 82.21 60.46 -45.91
C VAL A 437 81.73 60.55 -44.46
N GLU A 438 80.42 60.70 -44.25
CA GLU A 438 79.84 60.77 -42.91
C GLU A 438 79.96 59.44 -42.15
N ASN A 439 79.67 58.31 -42.80
CA ASN A 439 79.71 57.00 -42.14
C ASN A 439 81.11 56.38 -42.03
N GLU A 440 81.98 56.54 -43.03
CA GLU A 440 83.30 55.88 -43.05
C GLU A 440 84.43 56.74 -42.46
N PHE A 441 84.27 58.07 -42.41
CA PHE A 441 85.30 58.99 -41.89
C PHE A 441 84.84 59.80 -40.68
N VAL A 442 83.70 60.50 -40.77
CA VAL A 442 83.25 61.42 -39.70
C VAL A 442 82.85 60.64 -38.45
N LYS A 443 81.96 59.65 -38.57
CA LYS A 443 81.45 58.86 -37.46
C LYS A 443 82.56 58.14 -36.66
N PRO A 444 83.45 57.33 -37.25
CA PRO A 444 84.52 56.66 -36.49
C PRO A 444 85.56 57.63 -35.90
N THR A 445 85.76 58.80 -36.51
CA THR A 445 86.66 59.83 -35.96
C THR A 445 86.03 60.55 -34.76
N VAL A 446 84.73 60.82 -34.80
CA VAL A 446 83.97 61.39 -33.67
C VAL A 446 83.89 60.39 -32.51
N GLU A 447 83.66 59.11 -32.78
CA GLU A 447 83.67 58.07 -31.74
C GLU A 447 85.02 58.02 -30.99
N LYS A 448 86.16 58.07 -31.71
CA LYS A 448 87.49 58.14 -31.09
C LYS A 448 87.79 59.44 -30.33
N LEU A 449 87.18 60.56 -30.74
CA LEU A 449 87.29 61.82 -30.00
C LEU A 449 86.56 61.74 -28.65
N LEU A 450 85.43 61.03 -28.61
CA LEU A 450 84.55 60.89 -27.43
C LEU A 450 85.02 59.88 -26.39
N GLU A 451 85.98 58.98 -26.68
CA GLU A 451 86.56 58.06 -25.68
C GLU A 451 87.18 58.83 -24.49
N ASP A 452 87.15 58.35 -23.25
CA ASP A 452 87.78 59.09 -22.12
C ASP A 452 89.31 58.83 -22.06
N PRO A 453 90.16 59.86 -22.27
CA PRO A 453 91.62 59.68 -22.23
C PRO A 453 92.16 59.38 -20.82
N ILE A 454 91.43 59.75 -19.76
CA ILE A 454 91.81 59.46 -18.38
C ILE A 454 91.57 57.97 -18.08
N GLU A 455 90.42 57.43 -18.50
CA GLU A 455 90.12 56.00 -18.33
C GLU A 455 91.11 55.12 -19.09
N LYS A 456 91.54 55.56 -20.28
CA LYS A 456 92.54 54.84 -21.10
C LYS A 456 93.95 54.80 -20.47
N VAL A 457 94.38 55.89 -19.83
CA VAL A 457 95.75 56.00 -19.26
C VAL A 457 95.82 55.52 -17.80
N PHE A 458 94.76 55.68 -17.02
CA PHE A 458 94.72 55.35 -15.59
C PHE A 458 93.88 54.10 -15.26
N GLY A 459 93.19 53.51 -16.24
CA GLY A 459 92.40 52.30 -16.08
C GLY A 459 93.25 51.07 -15.75
N LYS A 460 92.81 50.28 -14.77
CA LYS A 460 93.38 48.97 -14.44
C LYS A 460 93.18 48.03 -15.63
N GLY A 461 94.29 47.58 -16.23
CA GLY A 461 94.29 46.75 -17.42
C GLY A 461 93.43 45.47 -17.30
N LYS A 462 92.55 45.27 -18.28
CA LYS A 462 92.34 43.94 -18.86
C LYS A 462 93.39 43.76 -19.94
N GLY A 463 94.45 43.02 -19.61
CA GLY A 463 95.45 42.63 -20.59
C GLY A 463 94.88 41.61 -21.58
N THR A 464 94.88 41.98 -22.85
CA THR A 464 95.17 41.04 -23.94
C THR A 464 96.32 41.62 -24.76
N LYS A 465 97.45 40.93 -24.61
CA LYS A 465 98.71 40.96 -25.38
C LYS A 465 98.52 41.33 -26.86
N SER A 466 99.15 42.40 -27.34
CA SER A 466 100.45 42.37 -28.04
C SER A 466 100.71 43.72 -28.73
N GLU A 467 101.61 44.51 -28.15
CA GLU A 467 102.47 45.40 -28.94
C GLU A 467 103.42 44.52 -29.76
N ASP A 468 103.12 44.35 -31.05
CA ASP A 468 104.10 44.20 -32.14
C ASP A 468 103.38 43.93 -33.48
N THR A 469 102.49 44.84 -33.93
CA THR A 469 102.09 44.88 -35.38
C THR A 469 101.39 46.18 -35.85
N ILE A 470 101.34 47.26 -35.07
CA ILE A 470 100.46 48.42 -35.37
C ILE A 470 101.19 49.58 -36.08
N LEU A 471 102.45 49.41 -36.50
CA LEU A 471 103.21 50.44 -37.24
C LEU A 471 103.59 50.10 -38.69
N LYS A 472 102.97 49.08 -39.33
CA LYS A 472 103.15 48.84 -40.78
C LYS A 472 101.91 48.87 -41.65
N LYS A 473 100.70 48.69 -41.11
CA LYS A 473 99.50 48.57 -41.95
C LYS A 473 98.88 49.88 -42.48
N PRO A 474 98.88 51.01 -41.76
CA PRO A 474 98.28 52.25 -42.29
C PRO A 474 99.17 52.98 -43.31
N LEU A 475 100.48 52.68 -43.35
CA LEU A 475 101.43 53.27 -44.30
C LEU A 475 101.56 52.42 -45.58
N GLU A 476 101.34 51.11 -45.50
CA GLU A 476 101.24 50.22 -46.66
C GLU A 476 99.90 50.40 -47.41
N GLU A 477 98.78 50.57 -46.71
CA GLU A 477 97.47 50.87 -47.34
C GLU A 477 97.42 52.28 -47.96
N PHE A 478 98.11 53.27 -47.37
CA PHE A 478 98.23 54.62 -47.94
C PHE A 478 99.20 54.67 -49.15
N ASN A 479 100.24 53.82 -49.15
CA ASN A 479 101.14 53.69 -50.31
C ASN A 479 100.52 52.85 -51.43
N GLU A 480 99.72 51.82 -51.14
CA GLU A 480 98.96 51.05 -52.14
C GLU A 480 97.94 51.93 -52.86
N ILE A 481 97.18 52.75 -52.13
CA ILE A 481 96.23 53.71 -52.72
C ILE A 481 96.96 54.81 -53.52
N LYS A 482 98.15 55.23 -53.08
CA LYS A 482 99.00 56.18 -53.81
C LYS A 482 99.59 55.56 -55.10
N THR A 483 99.95 54.27 -55.11
CA THR A 483 100.39 53.56 -56.33
C THR A 483 99.24 53.22 -57.28
N SER A 484 98.04 52.92 -56.77
CA SER A 484 96.84 52.70 -57.59
C SER A 484 96.34 53.98 -58.25
N ILE A 485 96.51 55.15 -57.60
CA ILE A 485 96.16 56.45 -58.19
C ILE A 485 97.26 56.97 -59.14
N LYS A 486 98.53 56.59 -58.94
CA LYS A 486 99.61 56.88 -59.90
C LYS A 486 99.53 56.03 -61.18
N GLY A 487 98.92 54.84 -61.11
CA GLY A 487 98.65 53.96 -62.26
C GLY A 487 97.43 54.38 -63.10
N VAL A 488 96.49 55.15 -62.54
CA VAL A 488 95.28 55.62 -63.26
C VAL A 488 95.50 56.99 -63.94
N LEU A 489 96.60 57.69 -63.63
CA LEU A 489 96.93 59.02 -64.17
C LEU A 489 98.17 59.08 -65.07
N GLY A 490 98.72 57.94 -65.52
CA GLY A 490 99.83 57.90 -66.49
C GLY A 490 99.74 56.70 -67.43
N GLY A 491 99.22 56.90 -68.64
CA GLY A 491 99.31 55.92 -69.72
C GLY A 491 98.09 55.80 -70.65
N LYS A 492 97.75 56.86 -71.37
CA LYS A 492 97.24 56.73 -72.74
C LYS A 492 98.45 56.66 -73.67
N SER A 493 98.62 55.56 -74.41
CA SER A 493 99.11 55.52 -75.80
C SER A 493 99.50 54.07 -76.18
N ASP A 494 98.80 53.49 -77.16
CA ASP A 494 99.33 52.71 -78.30
C ASP A 494 100.08 51.38 -77.98
N GLU A 495 100.06 50.28 -78.76
CA GLU A 495 99.67 49.95 -80.13
C GLU A 495 99.80 48.40 -80.30
N GLN A 496 99.05 47.83 -81.26
CA GLN A 496 99.41 46.71 -82.17
C GLN A 496 99.94 45.36 -81.64
N SER A 497 99.13 44.30 -81.83
CA SER A 497 99.38 43.21 -82.80
C SER A 497 98.14 42.32 -82.94
#